data_AF-A0A3L7MU69-F1
#
_entry.id   AF-A0A3L7MU69-F1
#
_cell.length_a   1.000
_cell.length_b   1.000
_cell.length_c   1.000
_cell.angle_alpha   90.00
_cell.angle_beta   90.00
_cell.angle_gamma   90.00
#
_symmetry.space_group_name_H-M   'P 1'
#
loop_
_entity.id
_entity.type
_entity.pdbx_description
1 polymer ?
#
loop_
_entity_poly.entity_id
_entity_poly.type
_entity_poly.pdbx_seq_one_letter_code
_entity_poly.pdbx_strand_id
1 'polypeptide(L)'
;MSNQRHLFTSESVSMGHPDKVSDAISDAVLDLILDHDSEGRCACETLVTTAQAIVAGEIKFNHNAKKKFDIQQTVRDTILRIGYDDAAMGFDGNGCGVINLLHEQSADIARGVVRKSKKSQGAGDQGMMFGFACEETDRLMPLPINLSHRLVERQAEVRRKGIITGIRPDAKSQVTIEYDGLDATKVDAVVLSTQHGPEWNGEKKQAELKKAVTESIIKPVLGKWWHDGVKIFVNPTGQFEIGGP
;
A
#
# COMPACT_ATOMS: atom_id res chain seq x y z
N MET A 1 -37.38 -7.65 5.59
CA MET A 1 -36.16 -7.15 4.93
C MET A 1 -35.95 -8.02 3.70
N SER A 2 -35.60 -7.45 2.55
CA SER A 2 -35.49 -8.25 1.32
C SER A 2 -34.30 -9.21 1.43
N ASN A 3 -34.58 -10.52 1.52
CA ASN A 3 -33.60 -11.62 1.43
C ASN A 3 -32.97 -11.66 0.03
N GLN A 4 -32.15 -10.67 -0.31
CA GLN A 4 -31.37 -10.66 -1.54
C GLN A 4 -29.93 -10.99 -1.19
N ARG A 5 -29.62 -12.29 -1.30
CA ARG A 5 -28.24 -12.75 -1.26
C ARG A 5 -27.47 -12.10 -2.40
N HIS A 6 -26.34 -11.49 -2.07
CA HIS A 6 -25.45 -10.90 -3.05
C HIS A 6 -23.99 -11.08 -2.65
N LEU A 7 -23.12 -10.93 -3.64
CA LEU A 7 -21.68 -10.96 -3.44
C LEU A 7 -21.15 -9.52 -3.49
N PHE A 8 -20.30 -9.18 -2.53
CA PHE A 8 -19.57 -7.91 -2.53
C PHE A 8 -18.08 -8.18 -2.43
N THR A 9 -17.30 -7.43 -3.20
CA THR A 9 -15.87 -7.64 -3.35
C THR A 9 -15.10 -6.36 -3.05
N SER A 10 -13.98 -6.48 -2.36
CA SER A 10 -13.00 -5.39 -2.24
C SER A 10 -11.60 -5.94 -2.40
N GLU A 11 -10.68 -5.09 -2.81
CA GLU A 11 -9.28 -5.44 -3.05
C GLU A 11 -8.32 -4.53 -2.27
N SER A 12 -7.07 -4.97 -2.18
CA SER A 12 -5.99 -4.20 -1.60
C SER A 12 -4.67 -4.62 -2.22
N VAL A 13 -3.66 -3.76 -2.11
CA VAL A 13 -2.31 -4.01 -2.61
C VAL A 13 -1.30 -3.76 -1.50
N SER A 14 -0.17 -4.48 -1.54
CA SER A 14 0.90 -4.34 -0.56
C SER A 14 1.65 -3.03 -0.73
N MET A 15 2.50 -2.73 0.26
CA MET A 15 3.45 -1.60 0.20
C MET A 15 4.47 -1.70 -0.95
N GLY A 16 4.62 -2.87 -1.59
CA GLY A 16 5.48 -3.07 -2.75
C GLY A 16 4.81 -2.77 -4.08
N HIS A 17 3.50 -2.60 -4.12
CA HIS A 17 2.82 -2.18 -5.35
C HIS A 17 3.35 -0.81 -5.79
N PRO A 18 3.67 -0.58 -7.08
CA PRO A 18 4.31 0.66 -7.53
C PRO A 18 3.54 1.92 -7.10
N ASP A 19 2.21 1.92 -7.22
CA ASP A 19 1.40 3.06 -6.74
C ASP A 19 1.56 3.30 -5.22
N LYS A 20 1.65 2.24 -4.41
CA LYS A 20 1.87 2.36 -2.96
C LYS A 20 3.31 2.66 -2.60
N VAL A 21 4.28 2.33 -3.45
CA VAL A 21 5.66 2.81 -3.33
C VAL A 21 5.67 4.33 -3.54
N SER A 22 4.99 4.84 -4.57
CA SER A 22 4.81 6.28 -4.80
C SER A 22 4.17 6.98 -3.59
N ASP A 23 3.03 6.47 -3.10
CA ASP A 23 2.36 7.03 -1.91
C ASP A 23 3.33 7.09 -0.70
N ALA A 24 4.03 5.98 -0.43
CA ALA A 24 4.94 5.88 0.71
C ALA A 24 6.14 6.83 0.60
N ILE A 25 6.65 7.09 -0.61
CA ILE A 25 7.73 8.06 -0.83
C ILE A 25 7.21 9.49 -0.62
N SER A 26 6.04 9.82 -1.18
CA SER A 26 5.41 11.13 -1.00
C SER A 26 5.17 11.45 0.47
N ASP A 27 4.63 10.50 1.23
CA ASP A 27 4.42 10.65 2.68
C ASP A 27 5.74 10.71 3.46
N ALA A 28 6.79 9.98 3.05
CA ALA A 28 8.10 10.09 3.69
C ALA A 28 8.75 11.48 3.49
N VAL A 29 8.51 12.11 2.33
CA VAL A 29 8.92 13.51 2.09
C VAL A 29 8.11 14.47 2.95
N LEU A 30 6.81 14.24 3.13
CA LEU A 30 5.98 14.99 4.08
C LEU A 30 6.52 14.86 5.51
N ASP A 31 6.82 13.64 5.97
CA ASP A 31 7.40 13.39 7.30
C ASP A 31 8.73 14.11 7.49
N LEU A 32 9.61 14.10 6.48
CA LEU A 32 10.86 14.85 6.51
C LEU A 32 10.60 16.36 6.68
N ILE A 33 9.63 16.91 5.95
CA ILE A 33 9.26 18.33 6.05
C ILE A 33 8.72 18.65 7.44
N LEU A 34 7.79 17.83 7.95
CA LEU A 34 7.18 18.03 9.27
C LEU A 34 8.18 17.87 10.43
N ASP A 35 9.22 17.06 10.23
CA ASP A 35 10.31 16.93 11.19
C ASP A 35 11.15 18.23 11.27
N HIS A 36 11.30 18.98 10.17
CA HIS A 36 11.94 20.29 10.19
C HIS A 36 11.00 21.40 10.70
N ASP A 37 9.73 21.37 10.31
CA ASP A 37 8.71 22.38 10.63
C ASP A 37 7.31 21.76 10.70
N SER A 38 6.71 21.77 11.89
CA SER A 38 5.35 21.27 12.10
C SER A 38 4.25 22.04 11.35
N GLU A 39 4.55 23.26 10.87
CA GLU A 39 3.64 24.04 10.02
C GLU A 39 4.06 24.03 8.53
N GLY A 40 4.98 23.13 8.17
CA GLY A 40 5.42 22.88 6.81
C GLY A 40 4.27 22.46 5.90
N ARG A 41 4.39 22.82 4.62
CA ARG A 41 3.44 22.52 3.55
C ARG A 41 4.13 21.63 2.53
N CYS A 42 3.43 20.58 2.13
CA CYS A 42 3.93 19.61 1.18
C CYS A 42 2.79 19.19 0.25
N ALA A 43 3.02 19.30 -1.04
CA ALA A 43 2.27 18.67 -2.11
C ALA A 43 3.30 17.93 -2.98
N CYS A 44 3.81 16.82 -2.45
CA CYS A 44 4.82 15.99 -3.10
C CYS A 44 4.14 14.86 -3.88
N GLU A 45 4.37 14.84 -5.18
CA GLU A 45 3.94 13.78 -6.09
C GLU A 45 5.13 12.88 -6.42
N THR A 46 4.89 11.57 -6.45
CA THR A 46 5.94 10.60 -6.78
C THR A 46 5.54 9.74 -7.98
N LEU A 47 6.41 9.67 -8.97
CA LEU A 47 6.35 8.69 -10.05
C LEU A 47 7.48 7.69 -9.86
N VAL A 48 7.14 6.41 -9.79
CA VAL A 48 8.11 5.31 -9.84
C VAL A 48 7.98 4.55 -11.15
N THR A 49 9.12 4.16 -11.70
CA THR A 49 9.22 3.33 -12.90
C THR A 49 10.55 2.57 -12.86
N THR A 50 10.85 1.79 -13.90
CA THR A 50 12.01 0.92 -13.94
C THR A 50 13.28 1.67 -13.57
N ALA A 51 13.89 1.23 -12.47
CA ALA A 51 15.11 1.79 -11.87
C ALA A 51 15.08 3.30 -11.53
N GLN A 52 13.91 3.94 -11.43
CA GLN A 52 13.80 5.38 -11.19
C GLN A 52 12.67 5.75 -10.22
N ALA A 53 12.94 6.71 -9.34
CA ALA A 53 11.95 7.44 -8.57
C ALA A 53 12.08 8.94 -8.85
N ILE A 54 10.96 9.57 -9.22
CA ILE A 54 10.87 11.00 -9.52
C ILE A 54 9.94 11.63 -8.48
N VAL A 55 10.45 12.58 -7.71
CA VAL A 55 9.65 13.37 -6.78
C VAL A 55 9.48 14.79 -7.32
N ALA A 56 8.27 15.31 -7.32
CA ALA A 56 7.92 16.60 -7.90
C ALA A 56 6.82 17.30 -7.07
N GLY A 57 6.61 18.59 -7.33
CA GLY A 57 5.55 19.37 -6.70
C GLY A 57 6.09 20.46 -5.77
N GLU A 58 5.29 20.83 -4.79
CA GLU A 58 5.45 22.08 -4.05
C GLU A 58 5.70 21.84 -2.57
N ILE A 59 6.77 22.44 -2.04
CA ILE A 59 7.10 22.37 -0.61
C ILE A 59 7.36 23.77 -0.06
N LYS A 60 7.03 23.98 1.23
CA LYS A 60 7.34 25.22 1.94
C LYS A 60 7.44 24.96 3.43
N PHE A 61 8.61 25.23 4.02
CA PHE A 61 8.86 24.98 5.43
C PHE A 61 10.06 25.78 5.94
N ASN A 62 10.14 25.99 7.24
CA ASN A 62 11.32 26.57 7.87
C ASN A 62 12.36 25.48 8.12
N HIS A 63 13.52 25.60 7.45
CA HIS A 63 14.57 24.60 7.59
C HIS A 63 15.25 24.68 8.97
N ASN A 64 15.07 23.64 9.78
CA ASN A 64 15.86 23.44 10.99
C ASN A 64 17.30 22.99 10.68
N ALA A 65 18.26 23.91 10.78
CA ALA A 65 19.67 23.65 10.49
C ALA A 65 20.36 22.58 11.37
N LYS A 66 19.73 22.13 12.45
CA LYS A 66 20.25 21.02 13.29
C LYS A 66 19.91 19.64 12.72
N LYS A 67 19.07 19.57 11.70
CA LYS A 67 18.57 18.33 11.10
C LYS A 67 19.06 18.22 9.66
N LYS A 68 19.36 16.99 9.22
CA LYS A 68 19.76 16.75 7.84
C LYS A 68 18.50 16.72 6.96
N PHE A 69 18.49 17.53 5.92
CA PHE A 69 17.44 17.50 4.90
C PHE A 69 17.98 16.86 3.63
N ASP A 70 17.59 15.61 3.37
CA ASP A 70 18.09 14.82 2.24
C ASP A 70 16.96 14.01 1.61
N ILE A 71 16.37 14.59 0.56
CA ILE A 71 15.28 13.97 -0.20
C ILE A 71 15.73 12.68 -0.86
N GLN A 72 16.94 12.66 -1.43
CA GLN A 72 17.41 11.46 -2.14
C GLN A 72 17.58 10.29 -1.18
N GLN A 73 18.22 10.52 -0.02
CA GLN A 73 18.35 9.47 0.99
C GLN A 73 17.00 9.02 1.53
N THR A 74 16.08 9.94 1.79
CA THR A 74 14.71 9.63 2.28
C THR A 74 13.94 8.72 1.31
N VAL A 75 14.03 9.00 0.01
CA VAL A 75 13.45 8.16 -1.06
C VAL A 75 14.08 6.77 -1.03
N ARG A 76 15.42 6.67 -1.02
CA ARG A 76 16.15 5.39 -1.00
C ARG A 76 15.81 4.56 0.22
N ASP A 77 15.84 5.16 1.41
CA ASP A 77 15.52 4.48 2.67
C ASP A 77 14.08 3.96 2.69
N THR A 78 13.15 4.70 2.07
CA THR A 78 11.75 4.26 1.92
C THR A 78 11.64 3.03 1.03
N ILE A 79 12.33 3.03 -0.11
CA ILE A 79 12.37 1.89 -1.05
C ILE A 79 12.99 0.65 -0.38
N LEU A 80 14.09 0.83 0.36
CA LEU A 80 14.75 -0.26 1.11
C LEU A 80 13.85 -0.79 2.24
N ARG A 81 13.13 0.08 2.96
CA ARG A 81 12.18 -0.31 4.01
C ARG A 81 10.97 -1.09 3.47
N ILE A 82 10.54 -0.77 2.25
CA ILE A 82 9.55 -1.56 1.50
C ILE A 82 10.13 -2.94 1.19
N GLY A 83 11.43 -3.04 0.93
CA GLY A 83 12.16 -4.29 0.71
C GLY A 83 12.55 -4.52 -0.75
N TYR A 84 12.68 -3.44 -1.51
CA TYR A 84 13.37 -3.43 -2.80
C TYR A 84 14.84 -3.11 -2.55
N ASP A 85 15.61 -4.15 -2.22
CA ASP A 85 17.01 -4.09 -1.79
C ASP A 85 17.95 -4.96 -2.64
N ASP A 86 17.43 -5.55 -3.73
CA ASP A 86 18.16 -6.39 -4.67
C ASP A 86 17.72 -6.06 -6.11
N ALA A 87 18.69 -5.73 -6.96
CA ALA A 87 18.47 -5.44 -8.38
C ALA A 87 17.78 -6.59 -9.13
N ALA A 88 17.90 -7.83 -8.66
CA ALA A 88 17.20 -9.00 -9.22
C ALA A 88 15.66 -8.93 -9.08
N MET A 89 15.14 -7.98 -8.30
CA MET A 89 13.71 -7.70 -8.18
C MET A 89 13.18 -6.71 -9.22
N GLY A 90 14.05 -6.10 -10.04
CA GLY A 90 13.71 -5.07 -11.03
C GLY A 90 13.79 -3.63 -10.50
N PHE A 91 13.77 -3.46 -9.18
CA PHE A 91 13.87 -2.17 -8.49
C PHE A 91 14.68 -2.33 -7.20
N ASP A 92 15.61 -1.41 -6.93
CA ASP A 92 16.52 -1.46 -5.76
C ASP A 92 16.83 -0.03 -5.27
N GLY A 93 16.58 0.23 -3.99
CA GLY A 93 16.84 1.53 -3.37
C GLY A 93 18.32 1.93 -3.34
N ASN A 94 19.25 0.97 -3.40
CA ASN A 94 20.68 1.27 -3.45
C ASN A 94 21.12 1.75 -4.85
N GLY A 95 20.54 1.16 -5.90
CA GLY A 95 20.93 1.41 -7.29
C GLY A 95 20.04 2.37 -8.08
N CYS A 96 18.79 2.63 -7.65
CA CYS A 96 17.84 3.40 -8.46
C CYS A 96 18.27 4.86 -8.65
N GLY A 97 17.91 5.46 -9.78
CA GLY A 97 17.98 6.89 -9.98
C GLY A 97 16.93 7.62 -9.13
N VAL A 98 17.30 8.73 -8.51
CA VAL A 98 16.35 9.62 -7.80
C VAL A 98 16.42 11.00 -8.42
N ILE A 99 15.32 11.45 -9.02
CA ILE A 99 15.20 12.77 -9.64
C ILE A 99 14.34 13.63 -8.72
N ASN A 100 14.92 14.73 -8.23
CA ASN A 100 14.21 15.69 -7.39
C ASN A 100 13.84 16.94 -8.19
N LEU A 101 12.54 17.15 -8.40
CA LEU A 101 11.94 18.29 -9.08
C LEU A 101 11.03 19.11 -8.14
N LEU A 102 11.20 18.98 -6.82
CA LEU A 102 10.46 19.78 -5.85
C LEU A 102 10.88 21.26 -5.93
N HIS A 103 9.91 22.16 -5.89
CA HIS A 103 10.13 23.60 -5.87
C HIS A 103 9.31 24.28 -4.77
N GLU A 104 9.58 25.56 -4.52
CA GLU A 104 8.83 26.33 -3.53
C GLU A 104 7.37 26.52 -3.98
N GLN A 105 6.43 26.47 -3.02
CA GLN A 105 5.02 26.76 -3.27
C GLN A 105 4.79 28.18 -3.80
N SER A 106 3.85 28.33 -4.75
CA SER A 106 3.48 29.63 -5.32
C SER A 106 3.01 30.64 -4.26
N ALA A 107 3.53 31.87 -4.34
CA ALA A 107 3.15 32.97 -3.46
C ALA A 107 1.66 33.35 -3.60
N ASP A 108 1.04 33.12 -4.77
CA ASP A 108 -0.37 33.44 -5.02
C ASP A 108 -1.31 32.46 -4.29
N ILE A 109 -0.96 31.18 -4.27
CA ILE A 109 -1.68 30.14 -3.51
C ILE A 109 -1.53 30.41 -2.00
N ALA A 110 -0.32 30.73 -1.56
CA ALA A 110 -0.04 31.01 -0.15
C ALA A 110 -0.90 32.17 0.40
N ARG A 111 -1.17 33.22 -0.41
CA ARG A 111 -2.02 34.35 0.00
C ARG A 111 -3.50 33.99 0.15
N GLY A 112 -4.02 33.06 -0.65
CA GLY A 112 -5.42 32.62 -0.58
C GLY A 112 -5.71 31.72 0.63
N VAL A 113 -4.68 30.96 1.05
CA VAL A 113 -4.82 29.92 2.09
C VAL A 113 -4.42 30.45 3.47
N VAL A 114 -3.32 31.19 3.60
CA VAL A 114 -2.78 31.57 4.93
C VAL A 114 -3.61 32.69 5.57
N ARG A 115 -4.31 32.38 6.67
CA ARG A 115 -5.00 33.39 7.50
C ARG A 115 -4.29 33.55 8.85
N LYS A 116 -4.38 34.76 9.44
CA LYS A 116 -3.74 35.10 10.73
C LYS A 116 -4.23 34.28 11.93
N SER A 117 -5.36 33.57 11.81
CA SER A 117 -5.91 32.72 12.87
C SER A 117 -6.19 31.31 12.35
N LYS A 118 -5.84 30.27 13.14
CA LYS A 118 -6.10 28.86 12.80
C LYS A 118 -7.58 28.58 12.55
N LYS A 119 -8.49 29.27 13.27
CA LYS A 119 -9.95 29.14 13.09
C LYS A 119 -10.47 29.76 11.79
N SER A 120 -9.66 30.57 11.11
CA SER A 120 -10.03 31.24 9.87
C SER A 120 -9.40 30.57 8.64
N GLN A 121 -8.64 29.49 8.81
CA GLN A 121 -7.97 28.77 7.74
C GLN A 121 -9.00 28.25 6.73
N GLY A 122 -8.88 28.66 5.46
CA GLY A 122 -9.71 28.16 4.36
C GLY A 122 -9.23 26.79 3.88
N ALA A 123 -10.08 26.09 3.12
CA ALA A 123 -9.70 24.87 2.42
C ALA A 123 -8.55 25.13 1.44
N GLY A 124 -7.69 24.14 1.24
CA GLY A 124 -6.58 24.22 0.28
C GLY A 124 -7.05 24.13 -1.17
N ASP A 125 -8.18 23.46 -1.41
CA ASP A 125 -8.87 23.36 -2.69
C ASP A 125 -10.37 23.05 -2.47
N GLN A 126 -11.19 23.14 -3.51
CA GLN A 126 -12.58 22.67 -3.51
C GLN A 126 -12.64 21.15 -3.44
N GLY A 127 -13.64 20.59 -2.75
CA GLY A 127 -13.79 19.14 -2.66
C GLY A 127 -15.01 18.68 -1.88
N MET A 128 -15.26 17.38 -1.94
CA MET A 128 -16.30 16.68 -1.17
C MET A 128 -15.65 15.51 -0.46
N MET A 129 -16.04 15.29 0.81
CA MET A 129 -15.47 14.23 1.65
C MET A 129 -16.59 13.35 2.17
N PHE A 130 -16.37 12.04 2.16
CA PHE A 130 -17.26 11.05 2.75
C PHE A 130 -16.54 10.35 3.89
N GLY A 131 -17.22 10.21 5.03
CA GLY A 131 -16.81 9.34 6.12
C GLY A 131 -17.76 8.14 6.18
N PHE A 132 -17.22 6.94 6.42
CA PHE A 132 -18.00 5.73 6.56
C PHE A 132 -17.52 4.92 7.78
N ALA A 133 -18.45 4.26 8.45
CA ALA A 133 -18.18 3.31 9.52
C ALA A 133 -19.31 2.27 9.57
N CYS A 134 -18.99 1.01 9.89
CA CYS A 134 -19.97 -0.05 10.12
C CYS A 134 -19.47 -1.06 11.18
N GLU A 135 -20.37 -1.83 11.79
CA GLU A 135 -20.03 -2.72 12.92
C GLU A 135 -19.56 -4.12 12.50
N GLU A 136 -19.30 -4.35 11.20
CA GLU A 136 -18.90 -5.66 10.69
C GLU A 136 -17.55 -6.16 11.24
N THR A 137 -16.69 -5.24 11.68
CA THR A 137 -15.36 -5.52 12.23
C THR A 137 -15.10 -4.69 13.49
N ASP A 138 -14.13 -5.14 14.30
CA ASP A 138 -13.64 -4.43 15.48
C ASP A 138 -13.00 -3.06 15.17
N ARG A 139 -12.67 -2.81 13.90
CA ARG A 139 -12.10 -1.56 13.38
C ARG A 139 -13.15 -0.60 12.82
N LEU A 140 -14.44 -0.93 12.96
CA LEU A 140 -15.55 -0.18 12.39
C LEU A 140 -15.49 -0.03 10.86
N MET A 141 -14.93 -1.02 10.16
CA MET A 141 -14.72 -1.03 8.70
C MET A 141 -15.48 -2.19 8.04
N PRO A 142 -15.88 -2.07 6.76
CA PRO A 142 -16.48 -3.17 6.02
C PRO A 142 -15.56 -4.39 6.00
N LEU A 143 -16.13 -5.57 6.21
CA LEU A 143 -15.39 -6.82 6.26
C LEU A 143 -14.53 -7.10 5.00
N PRO A 144 -15.00 -6.86 3.76
CA PRO A 144 -14.26 -7.21 2.55
C PRO A 144 -12.94 -6.44 2.45
N ILE A 145 -12.97 -5.11 2.63
CA ILE A 145 -11.77 -4.27 2.55
C ILE A 145 -10.84 -4.52 3.74
N ASN A 146 -11.39 -4.74 4.94
CA ASN A 146 -10.59 -5.08 6.11
C ASN A 146 -9.81 -6.39 5.91
N LEU A 147 -10.44 -7.45 5.40
CA LEU A 147 -9.76 -8.72 5.11
C LEU A 147 -8.72 -8.57 4.00
N SER A 148 -9.03 -7.86 2.91
CA SER A 148 -8.06 -7.58 1.84
C SER A 148 -6.80 -6.88 2.36
N HIS A 149 -6.95 -5.82 3.16
CA HIS A 149 -5.79 -5.17 3.81
C HIS A 149 -4.99 -6.12 4.69
N ARG A 150 -5.67 -6.93 5.51
CA ARG A 150 -5.00 -7.86 6.43
C ARG A 150 -4.25 -8.97 5.70
N LEU A 151 -4.69 -9.36 4.50
CA LEU A 151 -3.99 -10.34 3.66
C LEU A 151 -2.65 -9.81 3.15
N VAL A 152 -2.61 -8.61 2.58
CA VAL A 152 -1.34 -8.01 2.08
C VAL A 152 -0.42 -7.59 3.23
N GLU A 153 -0.97 -7.20 4.38
CA GLU A 153 -0.17 -6.94 5.58
C GLU A 153 0.46 -8.22 6.12
N ARG A 154 -0.30 -9.32 6.19
CA ARG A 154 0.23 -10.62 6.59
C ARG A 154 1.25 -11.16 5.58
N GLN A 155 1.07 -10.91 4.28
CA GLN A 155 2.08 -11.23 3.26
C GLN A 155 3.41 -10.52 3.57
N ALA A 156 3.36 -9.24 3.92
CA ALA A 156 4.57 -8.48 4.28
C ALA A 156 5.24 -9.02 5.55
N GLU A 157 4.47 -9.43 6.56
CA GLU A 157 5.00 -10.09 7.76
C GLU A 157 5.68 -11.43 7.44
N VAL A 158 5.02 -12.28 6.66
CA VAL A 158 5.51 -13.61 6.27
C VAL A 158 6.81 -13.48 5.47
N ARG A 159 6.87 -12.49 4.56
CA ARG A 159 8.08 -12.16 3.79
C ARG A 159 9.22 -11.72 4.71
N ARG A 160 9.00 -10.70 5.55
CA ARG A 160 10.04 -10.15 6.43
C ARG A 160 10.56 -11.16 7.45
N LYS A 161 9.74 -12.11 7.88
CA LYS A 161 10.13 -13.20 8.79
C LYS A 161 10.75 -14.40 8.06
N GLY A 162 10.77 -14.41 6.73
CA GLY A 162 11.29 -15.53 5.93
C GLY A 162 10.48 -16.82 6.09
N ILE A 163 9.19 -16.74 6.47
CA ILE A 163 8.33 -17.91 6.67
C ILE A 163 8.05 -18.61 5.33
N ILE A 164 7.79 -17.82 4.29
CA ILE A 164 7.82 -18.29 2.90
C ILE A 164 9.01 -17.58 2.26
N THR A 165 10.09 -18.32 2.02
CA THR A 165 11.27 -17.78 1.35
C THR A 165 10.93 -17.45 -0.10
N GLY A 166 11.50 -16.37 -0.64
CA GLY A 166 11.39 -16.09 -2.07
C GLY A 166 10.18 -15.27 -2.51
N ILE A 167 9.23 -14.96 -1.63
CA ILE A 167 8.19 -13.98 -1.96
C ILE A 167 8.78 -12.56 -1.87
N ARG A 168 8.33 -11.68 -2.77
CA ARG A 168 8.85 -10.32 -2.98
C ARG A 168 7.82 -9.25 -2.54
N PRO A 169 8.18 -7.95 -2.53
CA PRO A 169 7.35 -6.91 -1.95
C PRO A 169 5.97 -6.72 -2.61
N ASP A 170 5.84 -6.83 -3.94
CA ASP A 170 4.58 -6.58 -4.65
C ASP A 170 3.58 -7.72 -4.43
N ALA A 171 2.39 -7.38 -3.95
CA ALA A 171 1.29 -8.32 -3.77
C ALA A 171 -0.07 -7.62 -3.87
N LYS A 172 -1.08 -8.37 -4.29
CA LYS A 172 -2.46 -7.93 -4.49
C LYS A 172 -3.41 -8.94 -3.87
N SER A 173 -4.42 -8.46 -3.16
CA SER A 173 -5.44 -9.29 -2.53
C SER A 173 -6.83 -8.85 -2.95
N GLN A 174 -7.75 -9.79 -3.02
CA GLN A 174 -9.16 -9.53 -3.25
C GLN A 174 -9.98 -10.52 -2.42
N VAL A 175 -11.01 -10.03 -1.75
CA VAL A 175 -11.91 -10.85 -0.93
C VAL A 175 -13.34 -10.58 -1.36
N THR A 176 -14.06 -11.66 -1.64
CA THR A 176 -15.49 -11.65 -1.96
C THR A 176 -16.26 -12.27 -0.80
N ILE A 177 -17.23 -11.53 -0.29
CA ILE A 177 -18.10 -11.92 0.83
C ILE A 177 -19.53 -12.11 0.31
N GLU A 178 -20.19 -13.17 0.76
CA GLU A 178 -21.65 -13.36 0.58
C GLU A 178 -22.40 -12.62 1.70
N TYR A 179 -23.32 -11.76 1.32
CA TYR A 179 -24.21 -11.03 2.21
C TYR A 179 -25.64 -11.51 2.07
N ASP A 180 -26.40 -11.49 3.17
CA ASP A 180 -27.86 -11.55 3.16
C ASP A 180 -28.41 -10.22 3.70
N GLY A 181 -28.92 -9.38 2.80
CA GLY A 181 -29.18 -7.98 3.16
C GLY A 181 -27.86 -7.27 3.52
N LEU A 182 -27.71 -6.81 4.76
CA LEU A 182 -26.48 -6.13 5.22
C LEU A 182 -25.57 -7.05 6.04
N ASP A 183 -25.99 -8.28 6.30
CA ASP A 183 -25.28 -9.20 7.18
C ASP A 183 -24.27 -10.03 6.36
N ALA A 184 -22.99 -9.89 6.70
CA ALA A 184 -21.93 -10.73 6.14
C ALA A 184 -22.11 -12.18 6.62
N THR A 185 -22.32 -13.11 5.69
CA THR A 185 -22.62 -14.51 6.02
C THR A 185 -21.40 -15.42 5.93
N LYS A 186 -20.60 -15.30 4.87
CA LYS A 186 -19.37 -16.10 4.68
C LYS A 186 -18.43 -15.46 3.65
N VAL A 187 -17.16 -15.90 3.64
CA VAL A 187 -16.22 -15.60 2.56
C VAL A 187 -16.48 -16.55 1.39
N ASP A 188 -16.81 -16.04 0.21
CA ASP A 188 -16.98 -16.87 -1.01
C ASP A 188 -15.64 -17.17 -1.67
N ALA A 189 -14.80 -16.16 -1.85
CA ALA A 189 -13.55 -16.27 -2.59
C ALA A 189 -12.45 -15.35 -2.05
N VAL A 190 -11.21 -15.82 -2.17
CA VAL A 190 -10.00 -15.05 -1.90
C VAL A 190 -9.03 -15.20 -3.07
N VAL A 191 -8.55 -14.06 -3.59
CA VAL A 191 -7.42 -13.98 -4.49
C VAL A 191 -6.25 -13.39 -3.74
N LEU A 192 -5.07 -14.01 -3.83
CA LEU A 192 -3.80 -13.41 -3.41
C LEU A 192 -2.74 -13.65 -4.48
N SER A 193 -2.39 -12.59 -5.19
CA SER A 193 -1.23 -12.58 -6.08
C SER A 193 -0.04 -12.04 -5.31
N THR A 194 1.06 -12.78 -5.26
CA THR A 194 2.31 -12.35 -4.62
C THR A 194 3.46 -12.50 -5.58
N GLN A 195 4.24 -11.44 -5.73
CA GLN A 195 5.49 -11.47 -6.46
C GLN A 195 6.43 -12.48 -5.79
N HIS A 196 7.26 -13.14 -6.58
CA HIS A 196 8.19 -14.15 -6.10
C HIS A 196 9.48 -14.21 -6.93
N GLY A 197 10.50 -14.89 -6.42
CA GLY A 197 11.70 -15.23 -7.15
C GLY A 197 11.51 -16.42 -8.10
N PRO A 198 12.53 -16.70 -8.93
CA PRO A 198 12.49 -17.75 -9.95
C PRO A 198 12.32 -19.17 -9.40
N GLU A 199 12.65 -19.41 -8.13
CA GLU A 199 12.49 -20.71 -7.46
C GLU A 199 11.03 -21.16 -7.34
N TRP A 200 10.08 -20.23 -7.49
CA TRP A 200 8.65 -20.51 -7.48
C TRP A 200 8.06 -20.69 -8.88
N ASN A 201 8.87 -20.58 -9.95
CA ASN A 201 8.40 -20.74 -11.32
C ASN A 201 8.02 -22.20 -11.64
N GLY A 202 7.01 -22.36 -12.48
CA GLY A 202 6.52 -23.67 -12.94
C GLY A 202 5.35 -24.21 -12.12
N GLU A 203 4.51 -25.01 -12.76
CA GLU A 203 3.21 -25.48 -12.24
C GLU A 203 3.33 -26.17 -10.86
N LYS A 204 4.29 -27.08 -10.70
CA LYS A 204 4.53 -27.78 -9.44
C LYS A 204 4.87 -26.81 -8.30
N LYS A 205 5.72 -25.82 -8.58
CA LYS A 205 6.15 -24.85 -7.58
C LYS A 205 5.06 -23.85 -7.22
N GLN A 206 4.22 -23.46 -8.17
CA GLN A 206 3.04 -22.64 -7.88
C GLN A 206 2.01 -23.39 -7.04
N ALA A 207 1.84 -24.71 -7.23
CA ALA A 207 1.00 -25.52 -6.35
C ALA A 207 1.56 -25.57 -4.91
N GLU A 208 2.88 -25.71 -4.75
CA GLU A 208 3.56 -25.63 -3.44
C GLU A 208 3.38 -24.23 -2.81
N LEU A 209 3.58 -23.16 -3.58
CA LEU A 209 3.39 -21.77 -3.13
C LEU A 209 1.95 -21.51 -2.71
N LYS A 210 0.97 -21.96 -3.51
CA LYS A 210 -0.46 -21.85 -3.18
C LYS A 210 -0.77 -22.49 -1.83
N LYS A 211 -0.23 -23.68 -1.56
CA LYS A 211 -0.39 -24.33 -0.26
C LYS A 211 0.25 -23.50 0.86
N ALA A 212 1.50 -23.05 0.69
CA ALA A 212 2.22 -22.27 1.70
C ALA A 212 1.50 -20.94 2.03
N VAL A 213 1.06 -20.22 1.01
CA VAL A 213 0.27 -18.98 1.12
C VAL A 213 -1.06 -19.24 1.82
N THR A 214 -1.76 -20.31 1.45
CA THR A 214 -3.05 -20.65 2.07
C THR A 214 -2.90 -20.90 3.56
N GLU A 215 -1.90 -21.69 3.97
CA GLU A 215 -1.69 -22.04 5.38
C GLU A 215 -1.08 -20.90 6.20
N SER A 216 -0.16 -20.11 5.63
CA SER A 216 0.62 -19.12 6.39
C SER A 216 0.02 -17.71 6.38
N ILE A 217 -0.82 -17.41 5.38
CA ILE A 217 -1.41 -16.09 5.15
C ILE A 217 -2.94 -16.17 5.21
N ILE A 218 -3.58 -16.90 4.29
CA ILE A 218 -5.03 -16.81 4.09
C ILE A 218 -5.81 -17.36 5.30
N LYS A 219 -5.54 -18.60 5.71
CA LYS A 219 -6.22 -19.23 6.86
C LYS A 219 -6.06 -18.42 8.15
N PRO A 220 -4.85 -17.98 8.54
CA PRO A 220 -4.67 -17.14 9.72
C PRO A 220 -5.44 -15.81 9.66
N VAL A 221 -5.51 -15.16 8.50
CA VAL A 221 -6.21 -13.88 8.33
C VAL A 221 -7.73 -14.05 8.34
N LEU A 222 -8.26 -15.08 7.66
CA LEU A 222 -9.70 -15.33 7.67
C LEU A 222 -10.17 -15.75 9.08
N GLY A 223 -9.37 -16.52 9.82
CA GLY A 223 -9.68 -16.92 11.19
C GLY A 223 -11.07 -17.56 11.28
N LYS A 224 -11.99 -16.92 12.01
CA LYS A 224 -13.39 -17.38 12.14
C LYS A 224 -14.18 -17.43 10.82
N TRP A 225 -13.73 -16.72 9.79
CA TRP A 225 -14.36 -16.69 8.47
C TRP A 225 -13.86 -17.79 7.54
N TRP A 226 -12.86 -18.58 7.95
CA TRP A 226 -12.38 -19.71 7.18
C TRP A 226 -13.38 -20.87 7.20
N HIS A 227 -13.59 -21.50 6.05
CA HIS A 227 -14.26 -22.80 5.91
C HIS A 227 -13.78 -23.50 4.63
N ASP A 228 -14.01 -24.81 4.50
CA ASP A 228 -13.50 -25.61 3.36
C ASP A 228 -14.14 -25.26 2.01
N GLY A 229 -15.21 -24.46 2.03
CA GLY A 229 -15.91 -23.98 0.84
C GLY A 229 -15.34 -22.69 0.24
N VAL A 230 -14.34 -22.06 0.86
CA VAL A 230 -13.74 -20.82 0.34
C VAL A 230 -12.97 -21.12 -0.94
N LYS A 231 -13.27 -20.39 -2.02
CA LYS A 231 -12.53 -20.51 -3.29
C LYS A 231 -11.20 -19.77 -3.18
N ILE A 232 -10.08 -20.50 -3.29
CA ILE A 232 -8.73 -19.93 -3.16
C ILE A 232 -8.01 -19.84 -4.49
N PHE A 233 -7.62 -18.63 -4.86
CA PHE A 233 -6.82 -18.31 -6.04
C PHE A 233 -5.49 -17.67 -5.60
N VAL A 234 -4.39 -18.40 -5.74
CA VAL A 234 -3.05 -17.85 -5.50
C VAL A 234 -2.32 -17.82 -6.83
N ASN A 235 -1.82 -16.65 -7.22
CA ASN A 235 -1.17 -16.41 -8.51
C ASN A 235 -1.94 -17.05 -9.70
N PRO A 236 -3.22 -16.68 -9.93
CA PRO A 236 -4.05 -17.30 -10.97
C PRO A 236 -3.49 -17.14 -12.40
N THR A 237 -2.58 -16.17 -12.62
CA THR A 237 -1.84 -15.97 -13.87
C THR A 237 -0.72 -17.00 -14.08
N GLY A 238 -0.40 -17.82 -13.08
CA GLY A 238 0.60 -18.88 -13.12
C GLY A 238 2.02 -18.42 -12.78
N GLN A 239 2.40 -17.16 -13.01
CA GLN A 239 3.72 -16.65 -12.63
C GLN A 239 3.63 -15.16 -12.35
N PHE A 240 4.31 -14.72 -11.28
CA PHE A 240 4.46 -13.31 -10.93
C PHE A 240 5.89 -13.04 -10.45
N GLU A 241 6.86 -13.17 -11.35
CA GLU A 241 8.28 -12.96 -11.02
C GLU A 241 8.70 -11.49 -11.15
N ILE A 242 8.28 -10.86 -12.25
CA ILE A 242 8.49 -9.45 -12.56
C ILE A 242 7.33 -8.66 -11.95
N GLY A 243 7.64 -7.67 -11.12
CA GLY A 243 6.68 -6.84 -10.40
C GLY A 243 7.37 -5.65 -9.75
N GLY A 244 6.62 -4.73 -9.14
CA GLY A 244 7.16 -3.42 -8.76
C GLY A 244 7.37 -2.47 -9.96
N PRO A 245 8.09 -1.35 -9.74
CA PRO A 245 8.45 -0.38 -10.78
C PRO A 245 9.44 -0.91 -11.84
#